data_AF-A0A3M7Q6J6-F1
#
_entry.id   AF-A0A3M7Q6J6-F1
#
_cell.length_a   1.000
_cell.length_b   1.000
_cell.length_c   1.000
_cell.angle_alpha   90.00
_cell.angle_beta   90.00
_cell.angle_gamma   90.00
#
_symmetry.space_group_name_H-M   'P 1'
#
loop_
_entity.id
_entity.type
_entity.pdbx_description
1 polymer ?
#
loop_
_entity_poly.entity_id
_entity_poly.type
_entity_poly.pdbx_seq_one_letter_code
_entity_poly.pdbx_strand_id
1 'polypeptide(L)'
;TNWVLKKTNLIIDLETRNSEDLLSIEKSFQSGGQTLYTNCTEIDSILLPLIYYKNSMNQVPSADDSRLVFFSNRRLFCNPQFHMYFETSIPLDSFSPNTLTCTTPISYSSSVENLIDQFQLSLFENLFPEEYNKRKILLDCMNECTDKLKQVDDLLKTQWKKDGFGDDKILLTKLALQRKYKIGEVLDYCQDYLSTINELMKILAPLAIRASLLMTLSLKMKLISKNYEFSINIIEYIIMSLATLVKSFKKEFNLKTQLKIDDIQVNEEANESQIK
;
A
#
# COMPACT_ATOMS: atom_id res chain seq x y z
N THR A 1 4.73 3.50 9.06
CA THR A 1 6.16 3.68 9.34
C THR A 1 6.90 4.10 8.06
N ASN A 2 7.30 3.18 7.16
CA ASN A 2 8.10 3.48 5.95
C ASN A 2 7.52 4.51 4.97
N TRP A 3 6.19 4.56 4.82
CA TRP A 3 5.56 5.56 3.95
C TRP A 3 5.64 6.97 4.54
N VAL A 4 5.49 7.10 5.87
CA VAL A 4 5.60 8.37 6.59
C VAL A 4 7.06 8.82 6.62
N LEU A 5 8.00 7.89 6.83
CA LEU A 5 9.44 8.15 6.80
C LEU A 5 9.92 8.80 5.49
N LYS A 6 9.31 8.46 4.35
CA LYS A 6 9.64 9.08 3.05
C LYS A 6 9.21 10.55 2.94
N LYS A 7 8.31 11.01 3.81
CA LYS A 7 7.75 12.37 3.79
C LYS A 7 8.22 13.22 4.98
N THR A 8 8.67 12.58 6.05
CA THR A 8 9.10 13.26 7.26
C THR A 8 10.55 13.68 7.21
N ASN A 9 10.81 14.91 7.65
CA ASN A 9 12.16 15.47 7.70
C ASN A 9 12.84 15.22 9.04
N LEU A 10 12.08 14.78 10.05
CA LEU A 10 12.55 14.65 11.42
C LEU A 10 11.85 13.47 12.10
N ILE A 11 12.64 12.65 12.79
CA ILE A 11 12.20 11.49 13.55
C ILE A 11 12.68 11.69 14.98
N ILE A 12 11.77 11.62 15.95
CA ILE A 12 12.09 11.73 17.37
C ILE A 12 11.58 10.48 18.07
N ASP A 13 12.44 9.89 18.87
CA ASP A 13 12.03 8.84 19.78
C ASP A 13 11.60 9.45 21.11
N LEU A 14 10.35 9.20 21.53
CA LEU A 14 9.80 9.82 22.74
C LEU A 14 10.40 9.23 24.02
N GLU A 15 10.85 7.97 24.00
CA GLU A 15 11.44 7.31 25.17
C GLU A 15 12.86 7.83 25.49
N THR A 16 13.61 8.21 24.46
CA THR A 16 15.03 8.61 24.59
C THR A 16 15.27 10.11 24.34
N ARG A 17 14.20 10.92 24.39
CA ARG A 17 14.23 12.34 24.01
C ARG A 17 15.20 13.17 24.85
N ASN A 18 16.02 13.96 24.16
CA ASN A 18 16.96 14.94 24.73
C ASN A 18 16.44 16.39 24.61
N SER A 19 17.09 17.34 25.29
CA SER A 19 16.76 18.77 25.18
C SER A 19 16.96 19.36 23.78
N GLU A 20 17.86 18.77 22.98
CA GLU A 20 18.10 19.17 21.59
C GLU A 20 16.90 18.85 20.68
N ASP A 21 16.12 17.82 21.03
CA ASP A 21 14.93 17.45 20.27
C ASP A 21 13.82 18.50 20.41
N LEU A 22 13.75 19.21 21.54
CA LEU A 22 12.79 20.31 21.70
C LEU A 22 13.07 21.45 20.72
N LEU A 23 14.34 21.80 20.54
CA LEU A 23 14.77 22.82 19.57
C LEU A 23 14.50 22.39 18.12
N SER A 24 14.67 21.09 17.83
CA SER A 24 14.39 20.55 16.51
C SER A 24 12.88 20.53 16.19
N ILE A 25 12.04 20.23 17.19
CA ILE A 25 10.58 20.39 17.10
C ILE A 25 10.22 21.85 16.84
N GLU A 26 10.75 22.80 17.63
CA GLU A 26 10.50 24.24 17.45
C GLU A 26 10.80 24.70 16.03
N LYS A 27 11.98 24.31 15.52
CA LYS A 27 12.41 24.66 14.17
C LYS A 27 11.49 24.06 13.11
N SER A 28 11.11 22.79 13.27
CA SER A 28 10.21 22.11 12.34
C SER A 28 8.80 22.72 12.32
N PHE A 29 8.31 23.16 13.49
CA PHE A 29 7.02 23.81 13.65
C PHE A 29 6.95 25.13 12.88
N GLN A 30 7.98 25.96 12.99
CA GLN A 30 8.08 27.22 12.26
C GLN A 30 8.31 27.02 10.75
N SER A 31 9.10 26.01 10.37
CA SER A 31 9.41 25.76 8.97
C SER A 31 8.30 25.03 8.22
N GLY A 32 7.29 24.49 8.90
CA GLY A 32 6.26 23.63 8.28
C GLY A 32 6.76 22.22 7.95
N GLY A 33 7.75 21.73 8.71
CA GLY A 33 8.28 20.37 8.56
C GLY A 33 7.30 19.30 9.02
N GLN A 34 7.46 18.08 8.51
CA GLN A 34 6.70 16.92 8.97
C GLN A 34 7.55 16.13 9.97
N THR A 35 6.98 15.83 11.14
CA THR A 35 7.66 15.16 12.25
C THR A 35 7.02 13.80 12.54
N LEU A 36 7.86 12.78 12.76
CA LEU A 36 7.44 11.45 13.20
C LEU A 36 7.94 11.22 14.62
N TYR A 37 7.03 10.90 15.54
CA TYR A 37 7.34 10.52 16.91
C TYR A 37 7.19 9.00 17.05
N THR A 38 8.25 8.29 17.40
CA THR A 38 8.24 6.83 17.60
C THR A 38 8.04 6.48 19.07
N ASN A 39 7.60 5.24 19.32
CA ASN A 39 7.37 4.67 20.65
C ASN A 39 6.42 5.52 21.51
N CYS A 40 5.38 6.05 20.89
CA CYS A 40 4.37 6.82 21.61
C CYS A 40 3.47 5.87 22.43
N THR A 41 3.72 5.77 23.73
CA THR A 41 2.83 5.07 24.67
C THR A 41 1.75 6.02 25.20
N GLU A 42 2.15 7.22 25.60
CA GLU A 42 1.27 8.32 25.98
C GLU A 42 1.76 9.64 25.37
N ILE A 43 0.84 10.58 25.17
CA ILE A 43 1.22 11.91 24.68
C ILE A 43 1.76 12.74 25.84
N ASP A 44 3.02 13.15 25.69
CA ASP A 44 3.65 14.10 26.59
C ASP A 44 2.86 15.41 26.70
N SER A 45 2.71 15.88 27.94
CA SER A 45 2.10 17.17 28.25
C SER A 45 2.76 18.35 27.53
N ILE A 46 4.06 18.22 27.20
CA ILE A 46 4.85 19.22 26.47
C ILE A 46 4.32 19.41 25.04
N LEU A 47 3.80 18.37 24.39
CA LEU A 47 3.30 18.42 23.01
C LEU A 47 1.84 18.89 22.92
N LEU A 48 1.09 18.85 24.03
CA LEU A 48 -0.32 19.25 24.06
C LEU A 48 -0.60 20.68 23.55
N PRO A 49 0.23 21.71 23.83
CA PRO A 49 0.04 23.03 23.26
C PRO A 49 0.10 23.05 21.73
N LEU A 50 0.97 22.22 21.13
CA LEU A 50 1.09 22.07 19.68
C LEU A 50 -0.12 21.35 19.07
N ILE A 51 -0.65 20.34 19.77
CA ILE A 51 -1.81 19.55 19.30
C ILE A 51 -3.10 20.38 19.36
N TYR A 52 -3.36 21.01 20.51
CA TYR A 52 -4.61 21.75 20.71
C TYR A 52 -4.60 23.18 20.15
N TYR A 53 -3.48 23.63 19.56
CA TYR A 53 -3.28 25.03 19.18
C TYR A 53 -3.66 26.00 20.31
N LYS A 54 -3.35 25.62 21.56
CA LYS A 54 -3.78 26.38 22.74
C LYS A 54 -2.90 27.62 22.90
N ASN A 55 -3.51 28.78 22.65
CA ASN A 55 -2.91 30.07 22.95
C ASN A 55 -3.22 30.41 24.41
N SER A 56 -2.40 29.90 25.34
CA SER A 56 -2.68 29.95 26.79
C SER A 56 -2.36 31.29 27.45
N MET A 57 -2.79 32.42 26.87
CA MET A 57 -2.68 33.74 27.52
C MET A 57 -3.98 34.53 27.44
N ASN A 58 -4.38 35.06 28.59
CA ASN A 58 -5.56 35.89 28.83
C ASN A 58 -5.49 37.29 28.16
N GLN A 59 -4.96 37.39 26.94
CA GLN A 59 -4.88 38.66 26.21
C GLN A 59 -5.93 38.68 25.10
N VAL A 60 -6.54 39.85 24.90
CA VAL A 60 -7.58 40.09 23.87
C VAL A 60 -7.00 39.65 22.52
N PRO A 61 -7.63 38.68 21.83
CA PRO A 61 -7.08 38.12 20.61
C PRO A 61 -7.02 39.19 19.52
N SER A 62 -5.82 39.52 19.05
CA SER A 62 -5.63 40.27 17.82
C SER A 62 -5.74 39.33 16.61
N ALA A 63 -6.08 39.83 15.41
CA ALA A 63 -6.31 39.00 14.23
C ALA A 63 -5.08 38.14 13.83
N ASP A 64 -3.87 38.60 14.17
CA ASP A 64 -2.59 37.88 13.96
C ASP A 64 -2.27 36.83 15.04
N ASP A 65 -2.95 36.84 16.19
CA ASP A 65 -2.71 35.87 17.28
C ASP A 65 -3.29 34.48 16.99
N SER A 66 -4.12 34.35 15.95
CA SER A 66 -4.78 33.08 15.59
C SER A 66 -3.82 31.96 15.20
N ARG A 67 -2.55 32.28 14.92
CA ARG A 67 -1.50 31.33 14.52
C ARG A 67 -0.35 31.21 15.52
N LEU A 68 -0.43 31.89 16.67
CA LEU A 68 0.61 31.83 17.67
C LEU A 68 0.31 30.72 18.68
N VAL A 69 1.29 29.85 18.91
CA VAL A 69 1.23 28.78 19.91
C VAL A 69 2.32 28.99 20.95
N PHE A 70 1.99 28.80 22.22
CA PHE A 70 2.95 28.88 23.30
C PHE A 70 3.56 27.50 23.58
N PHE A 71 4.84 27.34 23.27
CA PHE A 71 5.57 26.08 23.41
C PHE A 71 6.97 26.37 23.97
N SER A 72 7.44 25.56 24.94
CA SER A 72 8.80 25.69 25.51
C SER A 72 9.12 27.12 25.99
N ASN A 73 8.15 27.78 26.63
CA ASN A 73 8.25 29.16 27.11
C ASN A 73 8.47 30.23 26.01
N ARG A 74 8.18 29.89 24.74
CA ARG A 74 8.29 30.78 23.57
C ARG A 74 6.97 30.84 22.81
N ARG A 75 6.75 31.96 22.12
CA ARG A 75 5.65 32.11 21.15
C ARG A 75 6.17 31.70 19.79
N LEU A 76 5.58 30.65 19.22
CA LEU A 76 5.93 30.15 17.90
C LEU A 76 4.81 30.44 16.93
N PHE A 77 5.18 30.87 15.73
CA PHE A 77 4.24 30.99 14.62
C PHE A 77 3.99 29.62 14.00
N CYS A 78 2.73 29.22 13.92
CA CYS A 78 2.32 27.99 13.29
C CYS A 78 2.37 28.12 11.76
N ASN A 79 3.22 27.31 11.13
CA ASN A 79 3.17 27.14 9.70
C ASN A 79 2.03 26.17 9.32
N PRO A 80 1.15 26.53 8.38
CA PRO A 80 0.01 25.67 7.99
C PRO A 80 0.43 24.33 7.36
N GLN A 81 1.68 24.17 6.94
CA GLN A 81 2.19 22.92 6.36
C GLN A 81 2.74 21.94 7.41
N PHE A 82 2.81 22.34 8.67
CA PHE A 82 3.31 21.49 9.75
C PHE A 82 2.38 20.30 10.02
N HIS A 83 2.95 19.09 10.13
CA HIS A 83 2.21 17.87 10.47
C HIS A 83 2.99 17.03 11.49
N MET A 84 2.26 16.47 12.46
CA MET A 84 2.79 15.53 13.45
C MET A 84 2.20 14.15 13.22
N TYR A 85 3.06 13.14 13.19
CA TYR A 85 2.67 11.74 13.13
C TYR A 85 3.19 11.03 14.38
N PHE A 86 2.35 10.25 15.02
CA PHE A 86 2.71 9.41 16.16
C PHE A 86 2.67 7.94 15.74
N GLU A 87 3.75 7.22 16.02
CA GLU A 87 3.90 5.81 15.71
C GLU A 87 4.07 4.99 16.98
N THR A 88 3.38 3.86 17.02
CA THR A 88 3.35 2.94 18.15
C THR A 88 3.00 1.54 17.67
N SER A 89 3.57 0.53 18.33
CA SER A 89 3.24 -0.88 18.07
C SER A 89 2.16 -1.41 19.01
N ILE A 90 1.67 -0.57 19.94
CA ILE A 90 0.74 -0.97 20.99
C ILE A 90 -0.70 -0.91 20.44
N PRO A 91 -1.57 -1.90 20.74
CA PRO A 91 -2.96 -1.88 20.29
C PRO A 91 -3.73 -0.68 20.82
N LEU A 92 -4.75 -0.26 20.04
CA LEU A 92 -5.56 0.92 20.31
C LEU A 92 -6.20 0.91 21.71
N ASP A 93 -6.61 -0.26 22.19
CA ASP A 93 -7.34 -0.43 23.45
C ASP A 93 -6.50 -0.11 24.70
N SER A 94 -5.18 0.04 24.53
CA SER A 94 -4.26 0.38 25.61
C SER A 94 -4.12 1.89 25.86
N PHE A 95 -4.57 2.73 24.93
CA PHE A 95 -4.37 4.18 25.04
C PHE A 95 -5.33 4.81 26.04
N SER A 96 -4.79 5.76 26.79
CA SER A 96 -5.60 6.61 27.67
C SER A 96 -6.61 7.45 26.88
N PRO A 97 -7.80 7.74 27.44
CA PRO A 97 -8.83 8.52 26.75
C PRO A 97 -8.34 9.94 26.38
N ASN A 98 -7.39 10.49 27.15
CA ASN A 98 -6.75 11.75 26.82
C ASN A 98 -6.01 11.68 25.48
N THR A 99 -5.18 10.64 25.29
CA THR A 99 -4.43 10.39 24.06
C THR A 99 -5.38 10.21 22.87
N LEU A 100 -6.45 9.43 23.05
CA LEU A 100 -7.47 9.21 22.02
C LEU A 100 -8.27 10.47 21.66
N THR A 101 -8.45 11.40 22.59
CA THR A 101 -9.14 12.68 22.33
C THR A 101 -8.23 13.68 21.62
N CYS A 102 -6.93 13.65 21.91
CA CYS A 102 -5.93 14.53 21.31
C CYS A 102 -5.57 14.15 19.86
N THR A 103 -5.73 12.88 19.49
CA THR A 103 -5.20 12.34 18.24
C THR A 103 -6.27 11.64 17.41
N THR A 104 -6.01 11.49 16.12
CA THR A 104 -6.83 10.64 15.25
C THR A 104 -6.15 9.27 15.14
N PRO A 105 -6.64 8.24 15.88
CA PRO A 105 -6.01 6.93 15.82
C PRO A 105 -6.24 6.26 14.46
N ILE A 106 -5.16 5.72 13.89
CA ILE A 106 -5.20 4.92 12.67
C ILE A 106 -4.60 3.56 13.00
N SER A 107 -5.42 2.52 12.99
CA SER A 107 -4.96 1.15 13.21
C SER A 107 -4.56 0.51 11.89
N TYR A 108 -3.30 0.08 11.79
CA TYR A 108 -2.79 -0.71 10.67
C TYR A 108 -2.87 -2.22 10.97
N SER A 109 -4.01 -2.69 11.49
CA SER A 109 -4.20 -4.12 11.69
C SER A 109 -4.43 -4.84 10.36
N SER A 110 -3.79 -5.99 10.18
CA SER A 110 -4.06 -6.86 9.04
C SER A 110 -5.43 -7.52 9.23
N SER A 111 -6.41 -7.11 8.43
CA SER A 111 -7.68 -7.83 8.32
C SER A 111 -7.45 -9.17 7.62
N VAL A 112 -8.34 -10.14 7.86
CA VAL A 112 -8.28 -11.45 7.17
C VAL A 112 -8.36 -11.28 5.66
N GLU A 113 -9.17 -10.33 5.19
CA GLU A 113 -9.30 -9.97 3.77
C GLU A 113 -7.98 -9.45 3.19
N ASN A 114 -7.31 -8.53 3.90
CA ASN A 114 -6.00 -8.02 3.47
C ASN A 114 -4.95 -9.13 3.40
N LEU A 115 -4.98 -10.07 4.36
CA LEU A 115 -4.09 -11.23 4.36
C LEU A 115 -4.36 -12.15 3.17
N ILE A 116 -5.63 -12.38 2.81
CA ILE A 116 -6.00 -13.18 1.63
C ILE A 116 -5.41 -12.54 0.38
N ASP A 117 -5.61 -11.23 0.19
CA ASP A 117 -5.10 -10.52 -0.98
C ASP A 117 -3.57 -10.56 -1.04
N GLN A 118 -2.89 -10.34 0.09
CA GLN A 118 -1.43 -10.41 0.18
C GLN A 118 -0.90 -11.81 -0.17
N PHE A 119 -1.48 -12.87 0.41
CA PHE A 119 -1.07 -14.24 0.09
C PHE A 119 -1.39 -14.61 -1.34
N GLN A 120 -2.54 -14.20 -1.88
CA GLN A 120 -2.91 -14.47 -3.26
C GLN A 120 -1.96 -13.79 -4.24
N LEU A 121 -1.57 -12.54 -3.99
CA LEU A 121 -0.59 -11.81 -4.79
C LEU A 121 0.79 -12.46 -4.72
N SER A 122 1.28 -12.79 -3.52
CA SER A 122 2.57 -13.46 -3.32
C SER A 122 2.61 -14.84 -3.99
N LEU A 123 1.53 -15.62 -3.87
CA LEU A 123 1.39 -16.89 -4.57
C LEU A 123 1.38 -16.71 -6.09
N PHE A 124 0.67 -15.69 -6.60
CA PHE A 124 0.59 -15.43 -8.03
C PHE A 124 1.93 -14.98 -8.61
N GLU A 125 2.65 -14.10 -7.93
CA GLU A 125 4.02 -13.68 -8.30
C GLU A 125 4.96 -14.88 -8.39
N ASN A 126 4.91 -15.77 -7.40
CA ASN A 126 5.77 -16.95 -7.36
C ASN A 126 5.35 -18.01 -8.39
N LEU A 127 4.05 -18.21 -8.62
CA LEU A 127 3.55 -19.24 -9.52
C LEU A 127 3.67 -18.82 -10.99
N PHE A 128 3.31 -17.57 -11.30
CA PHE A 128 3.22 -16.98 -12.65
C PHE A 128 3.93 -15.61 -12.71
N PRO A 129 5.27 -15.56 -12.58
CA PRO A 129 6.01 -14.29 -12.52
C PRO A 129 5.86 -13.43 -13.78
N GLU A 130 5.79 -14.06 -14.96
CA GLU A 130 5.60 -13.37 -16.23
C GLU A 130 4.26 -12.61 -16.28
N GLU A 131 3.16 -13.27 -15.90
CA GLU A 131 1.84 -12.65 -15.89
C GLU A 131 1.71 -11.61 -14.77
N TYR A 132 2.42 -11.79 -13.65
CA TYR A 132 2.50 -10.78 -12.60
C TYR A 132 3.21 -9.51 -13.08
N ASN A 133 4.34 -9.64 -13.78
CA ASN A 133 5.05 -8.50 -14.37
C ASN A 133 4.21 -7.79 -15.43
N LYS A 134 3.53 -8.53 -16.30
CA LYS A 134 2.58 -7.96 -17.27
C LYS A 134 1.44 -7.22 -16.58
N ARG A 135 0.86 -7.78 -15.52
CA ARG A 135 -0.17 -7.10 -14.71
C ARG A 135 0.32 -5.75 -14.18
N LYS A 136 1.55 -5.69 -13.66
CA LYS A 136 2.14 -4.45 -13.15
C LYS A 136 2.25 -3.39 -14.26
N ILE A 137 2.80 -3.78 -15.41
CA ILE A 137 2.92 -2.91 -16.58
C ILE A 137 1.55 -2.42 -17.06
N LEU A 138 0.54 -3.29 -17.08
CA LEU A 138 -0.82 -2.93 -17.47
C LEU A 138 -1.46 -1.94 -16.50
N LEU A 139 -1.29 -2.13 -15.18
CA LEU A 139 -1.80 -1.19 -14.18
C LEU A 139 -1.12 0.18 -14.31
N ASP A 140 0.20 0.20 -14.52
CA ASP A 140 0.94 1.45 -14.75
C ASP A 140 0.48 2.14 -16.05
N CYS A 141 0.28 1.38 -17.12
CA CYS A 141 -0.25 1.88 -18.39
C CYS A 141 -1.67 2.44 -18.24
N MET A 142 -2.56 1.75 -17.51
CA MET A 142 -3.90 2.25 -17.22
C MET A 142 -3.86 3.55 -16.41
N ASN A 143 -3.02 3.64 -15.38
CA ASN A 143 -2.84 4.86 -14.62
C ASN A 143 -2.41 6.02 -15.53
N GLU A 144 -1.38 5.80 -16.37
CA GLU A 144 -0.95 6.80 -17.35
C GLU A 144 -2.05 7.20 -18.34
N CYS A 145 -2.82 6.24 -18.85
CA CYS A 145 -3.93 6.50 -19.75
C CYS A 145 -5.03 7.33 -19.06
N THR A 146 -5.38 7.02 -17.81
CA THR A 146 -6.36 7.81 -17.04
C THR A 146 -5.88 9.23 -16.78
N ASP A 147 -4.59 9.42 -16.52
CA ASP A 147 -4.02 10.76 -16.33
C ASP A 147 -3.94 11.54 -17.65
N LYS A 148 -3.58 10.88 -18.75
CA LYS A 148 -3.66 11.48 -20.10
C LYS A 148 -5.09 11.88 -20.46
N LEU A 149 -6.10 11.08 -20.12
CA LEU A 149 -7.51 11.43 -20.31
C LEU A 149 -7.90 12.68 -19.51
N LYS A 150 -7.53 12.76 -18.22
CA LYS A 150 -7.75 13.95 -17.39
C LYS A 150 -7.05 15.18 -17.97
N GLN A 151 -5.81 15.04 -18.43
CA GLN A 151 -5.08 16.14 -19.08
C GLN A 151 -5.79 16.64 -20.34
N VAL A 152 -6.29 15.74 -21.19
CA VAL A 152 -7.07 16.13 -22.38
C VAL A 152 -8.36 16.84 -21.98
N ASP A 153 -9.04 16.40 -20.93
CA ASP A 153 -10.23 17.05 -20.39
C ASP A 153 -9.96 18.46 -19.85
N ASP A 154 -8.88 18.63 -19.09
CA ASP A 154 -8.51 19.93 -18.53
C ASP A 154 -8.04 20.90 -19.62
N LEU A 155 -7.34 20.40 -20.65
CA LEU A 155 -7.01 21.18 -21.84
C LEU A 155 -8.27 21.62 -22.60
N LEU A 156 -9.28 20.75 -22.74
CA LEU A 156 -10.56 21.13 -23.36
C LEU A 156 -11.29 22.19 -22.54
N LYS A 157 -11.41 22.00 -21.22
CA LYS A 157 -12.06 22.96 -20.32
C LYS A 157 -11.38 24.34 -20.35
N THR A 158 -10.06 24.37 -20.33
CA THR A 158 -9.30 25.65 -20.37
C THR A 158 -9.45 26.36 -21.71
N GLN A 159 -9.49 25.63 -22.83
CA GLN A 159 -9.72 26.20 -24.15
C GLN A 159 -11.17 26.70 -24.34
N TRP A 160 -12.15 26.02 -23.74
CA TRP A 160 -13.55 26.44 -23.79
C TRP A 160 -13.82 27.70 -22.97
N LYS A 161 -13.05 27.94 -21.89
CA LYS A 161 -13.10 29.15 -21.06
C LYS A 161 -12.48 30.39 -21.71
N LYS A 162 -11.65 30.24 -22.75
CA LYS A 162 -11.12 31.39 -23.51
C LYS A 162 -12.21 31.96 -24.41
N ASP A 163 -12.41 33.26 -24.46
CA ASP A 163 -13.45 33.88 -25.28
C ASP A 163 -13.24 33.66 -26.79
N GLY A 164 -14.34 33.50 -27.54
CA GLY A 164 -14.36 33.37 -29.01
C GLY A 164 -14.59 31.94 -29.51
N PHE A 165 -15.74 31.65 -30.14
CA PHE A 165 -15.97 30.41 -30.87
C PHE A 165 -15.46 30.58 -32.32
N GLY A 166 -14.28 30.04 -32.61
CA GLY A 166 -13.72 29.98 -33.97
C GLY A 166 -13.53 28.53 -34.42
N ASP A 167 -13.28 28.33 -35.73
CA ASP A 167 -13.05 27.02 -36.35
C ASP A 167 -11.92 26.22 -35.68
N ASP A 168 -10.94 26.91 -35.10
CA ASP A 168 -9.85 26.31 -34.32
C ASP A 168 -10.36 25.50 -33.11
N LYS A 169 -11.46 25.93 -32.46
CA LYS A 169 -12.07 25.18 -31.35
C LYS A 169 -12.78 23.92 -31.84
N ILE A 170 -13.34 23.93 -33.05
CA ILE A 170 -13.97 22.75 -33.67
C ILE A 170 -12.89 21.73 -34.06
N LEU A 171 -11.77 22.19 -34.62
CA LEU A 171 -10.63 21.33 -34.93
C LEU A 171 -10.02 20.71 -33.66
N LEU A 172 -9.81 21.51 -32.60
CA LEU A 172 -9.26 21.04 -31.34
C LEU A 172 -10.17 20.02 -30.64
N THR A 173 -11.49 20.24 -30.63
CA THR A 173 -12.43 19.26 -30.07
C THR A 173 -12.43 17.96 -30.87
N LYS A 174 -12.37 18.02 -32.19
CA LYS A 174 -12.26 16.82 -33.05
C LYS A 174 -10.97 16.04 -32.81
N LEU A 175 -9.82 16.71 -32.69
CA LEU A 175 -8.54 16.08 -32.38
C LEU A 175 -8.50 15.49 -30.96
N ALA A 176 -9.10 16.18 -29.99
CA ALA A 176 -9.20 15.68 -28.61
C ALA A 176 -10.12 14.45 -28.53
N LEU A 177 -11.25 14.44 -29.24
CA LEU A 177 -12.12 13.28 -29.34
C LEU A 177 -11.38 12.09 -29.96
N GLN A 178 -10.67 12.28 -31.07
CA GLN A 178 -9.86 11.20 -31.67
C GLN A 178 -8.80 10.65 -30.72
N ARG A 179 -8.13 11.51 -29.95
CA ARG A 179 -7.17 11.07 -28.93
C ARG A 179 -7.84 10.32 -27.78
N LYS A 180 -9.00 10.78 -27.31
CA LYS A 180 -9.79 10.08 -26.30
C LYS A 180 -10.23 8.70 -26.76
N TYR A 181 -10.71 8.57 -28.00
CA TYR A 181 -11.06 7.27 -28.57
C TYR A 181 -9.88 6.30 -28.58
N LYS A 182 -8.71 6.75 -29.09
CA LYS A 182 -7.50 5.91 -29.08
C LYS A 182 -7.05 5.50 -27.68
N ILE A 183 -7.12 6.41 -26.71
CA ILE A 183 -6.77 6.09 -25.31
C ILE A 183 -7.81 5.12 -24.73
N GLY A 184 -9.09 5.28 -25.07
CA GLY A 184 -10.18 4.39 -24.70
C GLY A 184 -9.96 2.97 -25.19
N GLU A 185 -9.64 2.79 -26.48
CA GLU A 185 -9.35 1.45 -27.06
C GLU A 185 -8.19 0.75 -26.34
N VAL A 186 -7.13 1.49 -25.99
CA VAL A 186 -6.00 0.93 -25.22
C VAL A 186 -6.44 0.55 -23.81
N LEU A 187 -7.28 1.37 -23.17
CA LEU A 187 -7.79 1.10 -21.83
C LEU A 187 -8.69 -0.13 -21.80
N ASP A 188 -9.58 -0.27 -22.79
CA ASP A 188 -10.45 -1.44 -22.96
C ASP A 188 -9.61 -2.71 -23.15
N TYR A 189 -8.60 -2.67 -24.02
CA TYR A 189 -7.66 -3.80 -24.19
C TYR A 189 -6.94 -4.16 -22.89
N CYS A 190 -6.44 -3.17 -22.15
CA CYS A 190 -5.80 -3.39 -20.85
C CYS A 190 -6.77 -4.01 -19.84
N GLN A 191 -8.02 -3.55 -19.80
CA GLN A 191 -9.05 -4.03 -18.90
C GLN A 191 -9.45 -5.48 -19.22
N ASP A 192 -9.62 -5.80 -20.49
CA ASP A 192 -9.90 -7.16 -20.95
C ASP A 192 -8.76 -8.10 -20.56
N TYR A 193 -7.50 -7.73 -20.83
CA TYR A 193 -6.37 -8.57 -20.44
C TYR A 193 -6.25 -8.71 -18.91
N LEU A 194 -6.45 -7.64 -18.14
CA LEU A 194 -6.48 -7.72 -16.68
C LEU A 194 -7.60 -8.63 -16.17
N SER A 195 -8.75 -8.66 -16.83
CA SER A 195 -9.84 -9.57 -16.46
C SER A 195 -9.41 -11.04 -16.57
N THR A 196 -8.68 -11.40 -17.64
CA THR A 196 -8.14 -12.77 -17.81
C THR A 196 -7.11 -13.12 -16.73
N ILE A 197 -6.24 -12.18 -16.37
CA ILE A 197 -5.29 -12.37 -15.25
C ILE A 197 -6.04 -12.56 -13.93
N ASN A 198 -7.09 -11.78 -13.69
CA ASN A 198 -7.89 -11.87 -12.48
C ASN A 198 -8.62 -13.21 -12.39
N GLU A 199 -9.06 -13.79 -13.51
CA GLU A 199 -9.62 -15.15 -13.54
C GLU A 199 -8.58 -16.21 -13.16
N LEU A 200 -7.35 -16.10 -13.66
CA LEU A 200 -6.25 -16.98 -13.24
C LEU A 200 -5.97 -16.85 -11.74
N MET A 201 -6.02 -15.63 -11.20
CA MET A 201 -5.86 -15.40 -9.77
C MET A 201 -6.98 -16.01 -8.94
N LYS A 202 -8.23 -16.03 -9.42
CA LYS A 202 -9.36 -16.65 -8.68
C LYS A 202 -9.11 -18.13 -8.38
N ILE A 203 -8.35 -18.83 -9.22
CA ILE A 203 -7.95 -20.24 -8.97
C ILE A 203 -7.12 -20.37 -7.69
N LEU A 204 -6.34 -19.34 -7.34
CA LEU A 204 -5.49 -19.32 -6.14
C LEU A 204 -6.22 -18.85 -4.88
N ALA A 205 -7.42 -18.28 -5.01
CA ALA A 205 -8.16 -17.73 -3.88
C ALA A 205 -8.43 -18.75 -2.75
N PRO A 206 -8.83 -20.02 -3.02
CA PRO A 206 -9.03 -21.01 -1.96
C PRO A 206 -7.75 -21.31 -1.16
N LEU A 207 -6.59 -21.27 -1.81
CA LEU A 207 -5.30 -21.48 -1.14
C LEU A 207 -4.95 -20.28 -0.24
N ALA A 208 -5.15 -19.07 -0.74
CA ALA A 208 -4.95 -17.83 0.03
C ALA A 208 -5.88 -17.75 1.26
N ILE A 209 -7.14 -18.19 1.14
CA ILE A 209 -8.09 -18.27 2.26
C ILE A 209 -7.61 -19.25 3.34
N ARG A 210 -7.09 -20.42 2.94
CA ARG A 210 -6.56 -21.40 3.91
C ARG A 210 -5.29 -20.88 4.60
N ALA A 211 -4.42 -20.20 3.84
CA ALA A 211 -3.24 -19.53 4.37
C ALA A 211 -3.58 -18.44 5.40
N SER A 212 -4.56 -17.59 5.10
CA SER A 212 -5.01 -16.53 6.03
C SER A 212 -5.63 -17.10 7.30
N LEU A 213 -6.36 -18.22 7.20
CA LEU A 213 -6.90 -18.93 8.35
C LEU A 213 -5.77 -19.49 9.23
N LEU A 214 -4.75 -20.11 8.64
CA LEU A 214 -3.59 -20.61 9.37
C LEU A 214 -2.83 -19.47 10.07
N MET A 215 -2.65 -18.33 9.40
CA MET A 215 -2.07 -17.12 10.00
C MET A 215 -2.91 -16.64 11.18
N THR A 216 -4.22 -16.54 11.02
CA THR A 216 -5.12 -16.10 12.08
C THR A 216 -5.07 -17.04 13.29
N LEU A 217 -5.02 -18.36 13.07
CA LEU A 217 -4.85 -19.34 14.15
C LEU A 217 -3.49 -19.17 14.83
N SER A 218 -2.41 -18.99 14.07
CA SER A 218 -1.07 -18.78 14.62
C SER A 218 -0.99 -17.52 15.50
N LEU A 219 -1.64 -16.42 15.08
CA LEU A 219 -1.74 -15.19 15.86
C LEU A 219 -2.54 -15.41 17.15
N LYS A 220 -3.59 -16.23 17.10
CA LYS A 220 -4.39 -16.59 18.28
C LYS A 220 -3.64 -17.48 19.27
N MET A 221 -2.64 -18.26 18.83
CA MET A 221 -1.81 -19.07 19.75
C MET A 221 -1.05 -18.21 20.77
N LYS A 222 -0.78 -16.93 20.46
CA LYS A 222 -0.19 -15.96 21.40
C LYS A 222 -1.03 -15.78 22.66
N LEU A 223 -2.35 -16.01 22.59
CA LEU A 223 -3.24 -15.95 23.75
C LEU A 223 -3.00 -17.09 24.74
N ILE A 224 -2.51 -18.24 24.27
CA ILE A 224 -2.24 -19.41 25.11
C ILE A 224 -0.90 -19.25 25.81
N SER A 225 0.15 -18.87 25.07
CA SER A 225 1.44 -18.54 25.66
C SER A 225 2.17 -17.47 24.86
N LYS A 226 2.89 -16.59 25.55
CA LYS A 226 3.71 -15.53 24.93
C LYS A 226 4.84 -16.08 24.04
N ASN A 227 5.19 -17.36 24.20
CA ASN A 227 6.24 -18.00 23.41
C ASN A 227 5.78 -18.37 21.99
N TYR A 228 4.46 -18.39 21.75
CA TYR A 228 3.88 -18.65 20.42
C TYR A 228 3.64 -17.34 19.68
N GLU A 229 4.71 -16.64 19.33
CA GLU A 229 4.66 -15.46 18.48
C GLU A 229 5.20 -15.79 17.09
N PHE A 230 4.32 -15.73 16.11
CA PHE A 230 4.65 -16.00 14.71
C PHE A 230 4.62 -14.71 13.91
N SER A 231 5.72 -14.43 13.21
CA SER A 231 5.77 -13.36 12.21
C SER A 231 5.10 -13.80 10.91
N ILE A 232 4.50 -12.85 10.20
CA ILE A 232 3.88 -13.08 8.89
C ILE A 232 4.88 -13.69 7.89
N ASN A 233 6.15 -13.29 7.98
CA ASN A 233 7.22 -13.76 7.11
C ASN A 233 7.43 -15.28 7.18
N ILE A 234 7.22 -15.87 8.37
CA ILE A 234 7.39 -17.33 8.56
C ILE A 234 6.32 -18.08 7.77
N ILE A 235 5.09 -17.57 7.79
CA ILE A 235 3.96 -18.21 7.12
C ILE A 235 4.03 -18.01 5.61
N GLU A 236 4.45 -16.82 5.16
CA GLU A 236 4.78 -16.61 3.74
C GLU A 236 5.82 -17.63 3.26
N TYR A 237 6.91 -17.84 4.01
CA TYR A 237 7.94 -18.83 3.68
C TYR A 237 7.39 -20.26 3.60
N ILE A 238 6.54 -20.66 4.55
CA ILE A 238 5.90 -21.99 4.53
C ILE A 238 5.00 -22.15 3.30
N ILE A 239 4.20 -21.13 2.97
CA ILE A 239 3.32 -21.16 1.80
C ILE A 239 4.13 -21.23 0.51
N MET A 240 5.21 -20.45 0.41
CA MET A 240 6.12 -20.44 -0.74
C MET A 240 6.79 -21.80 -0.93
N SER A 241 7.35 -22.38 0.13
CA SER A 241 7.99 -23.70 0.08
C SER A 241 7.01 -24.81 -0.35
N LEU A 242 5.77 -24.78 0.14
CA LEU A 242 4.71 -25.68 -0.30
C LEU A 242 4.36 -25.47 -1.79
N ALA A 243 4.27 -24.21 -2.24
CA ALA A 243 4.00 -23.90 -3.64
C ALA A 243 5.14 -24.38 -4.57
N THR A 244 6.40 -24.23 -4.15
CA THR A 244 7.56 -24.75 -4.90
C THR A 244 7.58 -26.27 -4.95
N LEU A 245 7.18 -26.93 -3.86
CA LEU A 245 7.08 -28.38 -3.78
C LEU A 245 5.96 -28.91 -4.68
N VAL A 246 4.80 -28.24 -4.73
CA VAL A 246 3.73 -28.58 -5.68
C VAL A 246 4.20 -28.40 -7.14
N LYS A 247 4.99 -27.36 -7.43
CA LYS A 247 5.61 -27.17 -8.76
C LYS A 247 6.56 -28.30 -9.14
N SER A 248 7.42 -28.75 -8.21
CA SER A 248 8.35 -29.86 -8.47
C SER A 248 7.60 -31.17 -8.67
N PHE A 249 6.59 -31.46 -7.85
CA PHE A 249 5.76 -32.65 -8.00
C PHE A 249 4.99 -32.67 -9.32
N LYS A 250 4.47 -31.53 -9.80
CA LYS A 250 3.77 -31.46 -11.09
C LYS A 250 4.72 -31.68 -12.27
N LYS A 251 5.98 -31.20 -12.17
CA LYS A 251 7.02 -31.51 -13.15
C LYS A 251 7.40 -33.00 -13.12
N GLU A 252 7.59 -33.59 -11.95
CA GLU A 252 7.90 -35.01 -11.80
C GLU A 252 6.78 -35.93 -12.28
N PHE A 253 5.51 -35.57 -12.04
CA PHE A 253 4.37 -36.32 -12.56
C PHE A 253 4.29 -36.24 -14.08
N ASN A 254 4.50 -35.06 -14.67
CA ASN A 254 4.53 -34.89 -16.13
C ASN A 254 5.71 -35.64 -16.78
N LEU A 255 6.85 -35.72 -16.10
CA LEU A 255 8.00 -36.52 -16.55
C LEU A 255 7.73 -38.03 -16.44
N LYS A 256 7.09 -38.49 -15.35
CA LYS A 256 6.72 -39.91 -15.18
C LYS A 256 5.61 -40.36 -16.12
N THR A 257 4.68 -39.48 -16.50
CA THR A 257 3.69 -39.80 -17.54
C THR A 257 4.29 -39.80 -18.93
N GLN A 258 5.26 -38.93 -19.23
CA GLN A 258 6.02 -38.99 -20.49
C GLN A 258 6.85 -40.28 -20.59
N LEU A 259 7.60 -40.63 -19.54
CA LEU A 259 8.38 -41.88 -19.51
C LEU A 259 7.49 -43.14 -19.65
N LYS A 260 6.29 -43.15 -19.06
CA LYS A 260 5.34 -44.25 -19.25
C LYS A 260 4.77 -44.32 -20.68
N ILE A 261 4.63 -43.20 -21.38
CA ILE A 261 4.15 -43.19 -22.77
C ILE A 261 5.26 -43.68 -23.69
N ASP A 262 6.51 -43.28 -23.45
CA ASP A 262 7.68 -43.73 -24.21
C ASP A 262 7.94 -45.23 -23.98
N ASP A 263 7.80 -45.74 -22.75
CA ASP A 263 7.91 -47.18 -22.44
C ASP A 263 6.78 -48.04 -23.06
N ILE A 264 5.60 -47.45 -23.30
CA ILE A 264 4.49 -48.13 -23.99
C ILE A 264 4.78 -48.18 -25.50
N GLN A 265 5.28 -47.09 -26.10
CA GLN A 265 5.61 -47.04 -27.53
C GLN A 265 6.80 -47.94 -27.90
N VAL A 266 7.83 -48.02 -27.05
CA VAL A 266 8.99 -48.92 -27.27
C VAL A 266 8.58 -50.41 -27.18
N ASN A 267 7.63 -50.76 -26.31
CA ASN A 267 7.12 -52.14 -26.23
C ASN A 267 6.19 -52.50 -27.39
N GLU A 268 5.46 -51.54 -27.98
CA GLU A 268 4.66 -51.77 -29.18
C GLU A 268 5.56 -51.98 -30.42
N GLU A 269 6.61 -51.18 -30.60
CA GLU A 269 7.57 -51.37 -31.71
C GLU A 269 8.39 -52.66 -31.56
N ALA A 270 8.76 -53.04 -30.33
CA ALA A 270 9.44 -54.32 -30.07
C ALA A 270 8.55 -55.53 -30.38
N ASN A 271 7.24 -55.46 -30.09
CA ASN A 271 6.30 -56.54 -30.40
C ASN A 271 5.95 -56.64 -31.89
N GLU A 272 5.92 -55.52 -32.63
CA GLU A 272 5.72 -55.54 -34.09
C GLU A 272 6.95 -56.07 -34.86
N SER A 273 8.15 -55.90 -34.31
CA SER A 273 9.39 -56.42 -34.92
C SER A 273 9.61 -57.93 -34.75
N GLN A 274 8.88 -58.60 -33.84
CA GLN A 274 8.93 -60.05 -33.66
C GLN A 274 7.87 -60.83 -34.47
N ILE A 275 6.97 -60.14 -35.18
CA ILE A 275 5.87 -60.73 -35.97
C ILE A 275 6.16 -60.70 -37.49
N LYS A 276 7.34 -60.25 -37.93
CA LYS A 276 7.74 -60.27 -39.35
C LYS A 276 8.80 -61.30 -39.67
#